data_AF-A9GC28-F1
#
_entry.id   AF-A9GC28-F1
#
_cell.length_a   1.000
_cell.length_b   1.000
_cell.length_c   1.000
_cell.angle_alpha   90.00
_cell.angle_beta   90.00
_cell.angle_gamma   90.00
#
_symmetry.space_group_name_H-M   'P 1'
#
loop_
_entity.id
_entity.type
_entity.pdbx_description
1 polymer ?
#
loop_
_entity_poly.entity_id
_entity_poly.type
_entity_poly.pdbx_seq_one_letter_code
_entity_poly.pdbx_strand_id
1 'polypeptide(L)'
;MLSMPNAATYVLPALGIGLAALAILGPGSPRMATGVRVWGAPVAGSEALALRVEGVRRLHGADDAAAIPQIEVSATSAGAPLERWTGSLDKDGIGEALLRAPAGLREPVTVRIALGSGTLLERQLPLLPPLAAADTSALPGAAHATALPGAAHGELRLQVTAARGALAAPFPERVRVAIEAQDGTPAAGARLEASAVGAELEGRGSGPAQITADARGAAELTLKPLAHAVELTLRATHPGSAPPGTRIASGTWEGKLPVIPGAIWLDPGGLDGERPELRLISPTPRPRAYVSIGGARGRALGTIVPLAADGAGFFSGRVTLPDSAAPGEANWAVVASDPYEQGAGTVAWPITSAAASASPRRVELLADGMPAAEARERARASHARRAGLVVLAASAVAQVLLLALRSRTARRRLEAHVAAASGGEGTGGTDGAPLSREDRDRLLAAVRAEPLLSAFALAALVGLSFAAVAALATFR
;
A
#
# COMPACT_ATOMS: atom_id res chain seq x y z
N MET A 1 -23.18 24.30 56.35
CA MET A 1 -21.89 23.61 56.12
C MET A 1 -22.15 22.11 56.02
N LEU A 2 -22.16 21.55 54.81
CA LEU A 2 -22.20 20.09 54.61
C LEU A 2 -20.95 19.49 55.25
N SER A 3 -21.12 18.51 56.14
CA SER A 3 -19.98 17.82 56.72
C SER A 3 -19.21 17.13 55.58
N MET A 4 -17.95 17.53 55.38
CA MET A 4 -17.00 16.96 54.41
C MET A 4 -17.03 15.42 54.26
N PRO A 5 -17.26 14.59 55.30
CA PRO A 5 -17.30 13.13 55.13
C PRO A 5 -18.41 12.59 54.22
N ASN A 6 -19.51 13.32 54.02
CA ASN A 6 -20.60 12.85 53.15
C ASN A 6 -20.25 12.98 51.66
N ALA A 7 -19.56 14.06 51.26
CA ALA A 7 -19.19 14.29 49.86
C ALA A 7 -18.20 13.22 49.36
N ALA A 8 -17.22 12.84 50.18
CA ALA A 8 -16.21 11.84 49.81
C ALA A 8 -16.82 10.47 49.45
N THR A 9 -17.94 10.08 50.08
CA THR A 9 -18.58 8.78 49.82
C THR A 9 -19.21 8.70 48.41
N TYR A 10 -19.61 9.84 47.83
CA TYR A 10 -20.24 9.90 46.50
C TYR A 10 -19.27 10.36 45.41
N VAL A 11 -18.33 11.25 45.72
CA VAL A 11 -17.38 11.81 44.76
C VAL A 11 -16.33 10.79 44.33
N LEU A 12 -15.81 9.98 45.26
CA LEU A 12 -14.76 8.99 44.93
C LEU A 12 -15.24 7.91 43.95
N PRO A 13 -16.41 7.28 44.13
CA PRO A 13 -16.93 6.33 43.14
C PRO A 13 -17.17 6.98 41.77
N ALA A 14 -17.72 8.18 41.73
CA ALA A 14 -17.97 8.90 40.48
C ALA A 14 -16.66 9.21 39.73
N LEU A 15 -15.61 9.65 40.45
CA LEU A 15 -14.29 9.88 39.88
C LEU A 15 -13.64 8.57 39.41
N GLY A 16 -13.74 7.49 40.18
CA GLY A 16 -13.22 6.18 39.82
C GLY A 16 -13.85 5.63 38.54
N ILE A 17 -15.18 5.72 38.44
CA ILE A 17 -15.93 5.35 37.23
C ILE A 17 -15.54 6.25 36.06
N GLY A 18 -15.45 7.56 36.27
CA GLY A 18 -15.04 8.51 35.24
C GLY A 18 -13.64 8.25 34.68
N LEU A 19 -12.66 8.00 35.55
CA LEU A 19 -11.29 7.67 35.16
C LEU A 19 -11.21 6.33 34.42
N ALA A 20 -11.93 5.32 34.89
CA ALA A 20 -11.99 4.04 34.21
C ALA A 20 -12.67 4.12 32.84
N ALA A 21 -13.77 4.85 32.74
CA ALA A 21 -14.45 5.10 31.46
C ALA A 21 -13.51 5.83 30.50
N LEU A 22 -12.76 6.84 30.97
CA LEU A 22 -11.76 7.54 30.17
C LEU A 22 -10.63 6.61 29.71
N ALA A 23 -10.15 5.72 30.57
CA ALA A 23 -9.13 4.73 30.23
C ALA A 23 -9.63 3.69 29.21
N ILE A 24 -10.86 3.19 29.36
CA ILE A 24 -11.44 2.15 28.50
C ILE A 24 -11.90 2.71 27.17
N LEU A 25 -12.59 3.85 27.16
CA LEU A 25 -13.16 4.46 25.95
C LEU A 25 -12.16 5.31 25.18
N GLY A 26 -11.15 5.87 25.85
CA GLY A 26 -10.12 6.71 25.21
C GLY A 26 -8.93 5.90 24.70
N PRO A 27 -7.96 5.53 25.56
CA PRO A 27 -6.83 4.68 25.16
C PRO A 27 -7.20 3.21 24.95
N GLY A 28 -8.21 2.67 25.65
CA GLY A 28 -8.63 1.27 25.55
C GLY A 28 -9.49 0.93 24.33
N SER A 29 -9.99 1.94 23.62
CA SER A 29 -10.75 1.75 22.39
C SER A 29 -9.80 1.36 21.25
N PRO A 30 -10.21 0.42 20.39
CA PRO A 30 -9.44 0.05 19.21
C PRO A 30 -9.36 1.26 18.28
N ARG A 31 -8.15 1.56 17.84
CA ARG A 31 -7.86 2.57 16.83
C ARG A 31 -7.44 1.87 15.54
N MET A 32 -7.45 2.61 14.44
CA MET A 32 -6.87 2.11 13.19
C MET A 32 -5.39 1.82 13.41
N ALA A 33 -4.98 0.57 13.22
CA ALA A 33 -3.57 0.19 13.25
C ALA A 33 -2.91 0.75 11.98
N THR A 34 -1.84 1.52 12.13
CA THR A 34 -1.07 2.04 11.00
C THR A 34 0.20 1.22 10.83
N GLY A 35 0.41 0.66 9.66
CA GLY A 35 1.59 -0.12 9.29
C GLY A 35 2.07 0.23 7.89
N VAL A 36 3.09 -0.49 7.44
CA VAL A 36 3.62 -0.36 6.08
C VAL A 36 3.79 -1.73 5.43
N ARG A 37 3.63 -1.78 4.11
CA ARG A 37 3.99 -2.88 3.24
C ARG A 37 5.11 -2.43 2.32
N VAL A 38 6.01 -3.35 2.00
CA VAL A 38 7.17 -3.07 1.16
C VAL A 38 7.08 -3.91 -0.09
N TRP A 39 7.14 -3.22 -1.22
CA TRP A 39 7.08 -3.78 -2.56
C TRP A 39 8.39 -3.52 -3.30
N GLY A 40 8.81 -4.46 -4.14
CA GLY A 40 10.01 -4.29 -4.96
C GLY A 40 10.40 -5.56 -5.69
N ALA A 41 11.56 -5.52 -6.33
CA ALA A 41 12.16 -6.66 -7.01
C ALA A 41 13.69 -6.59 -6.88
N PRO A 42 14.23 -6.66 -5.64
CA PRO A 42 15.67 -6.51 -5.41
C PRO A 42 16.44 -7.68 -6.01
N VAL A 43 17.59 -7.39 -6.62
CA VAL A 43 18.40 -8.38 -7.34
C VAL A 43 19.78 -8.45 -6.72
N ALA A 44 20.30 -9.66 -6.55
CA ALA A 44 21.68 -9.85 -6.09
C ALA A 44 22.68 -9.14 -7.02
N GLY A 45 23.62 -8.41 -6.43
CA GLY A 45 24.61 -7.61 -7.14
C GLY A 45 24.10 -6.27 -7.67
N SER A 46 22.82 -5.91 -7.48
CA SER A 46 22.31 -4.59 -7.88
C SER A 46 22.95 -3.46 -7.06
N GLU A 47 23.18 -2.31 -7.69
CA GLU A 47 23.83 -1.16 -7.05
C GLU A 47 22.84 -0.26 -6.28
N ALA A 48 21.56 -0.65 -6.26
CA ALA A 48 20.52 0.07 -5.53
C ALA A 48 19.43 -0.87 -5.03
N LEU A 49 18.82 -0.48 -3.91
CA LEU A 49 17.61 -1.07 -3.36
C LEU A 49 16.46 -0.07 -3.56
N ALA A 50 15.71 -0.23 -4.65
CA ALA A 50 14.54 0.58 -4.98
C ALA A 50 13.26 -0.10 -4.43
N LEU A 51 12.66 0.51 -3.41
CA LEU A 51 11.48 -0.01 -2.71
C LEU A 51 10.30 0.92 -2.88
N ARG A 52 9.14 0.36 -3.15
CA ARG A 52 7.86 1.05 -3.02
C ARG A 52 7.27 0.74 -1.66
N VAL A 53 7.00 1.77 -0.87
CA VAL A 53 6.45 1.67 0.48
C VAL A 53 4.98 2.07 0.43
N GLU A 54 4.12 1.20 0.92
CA GLU A 54 2.67 1.42 1.02
C GLU A 54 2.30 1.57 2.50
N GLY A 55 1.72 2.70 2.88
CA GLY A 55 1.18 2.99 4.19
C GLY A 55 -0.26 2.53 4.25
N VAL A 56 -0.57 1.70 5.22
CA VAL A 56 -1.90 1.08 5.37
C VAL A 56 -2.43 1.34 6.76
N ARG A 57 -3.69 1.74 6.85
CA ARG A 57 -4.48 1.81 8.08
C ARG A 57 -5.50 0.68 8.05
N ARG A 58 -5.59 -0.08 9.13
CA ARG A 58 -6.57 -1.17 9.23
C ARG A 58 -7.38 -1.09 10.50
N LEU A 59 -8.69 -1.28 10.34
CA LEU A 59 -9.63 -1.46 11.44
C LEU A 59 -10.66 -2.51 11.04
N HIS A 60 -10.83 -3.54 11.86
CA HIS A 60 -11.76 -4.65 11.61
C HIS A 60 -11.57 -5.34 10.23
N GLY A 61 -10.33 -5.41 9.74
CA GLY A 61 -9.98 -6.07 8.47
C GLY A 61 -10.19 -5.21 7.22
N ALA A 62 -10.76 -4.00 7.35
CA ALA A 62 -10.82 -3.03 6.26
C ALA A 62 -9.49 -2.27 6.17
N ASP A 63 -8.91 -2.21 4.97
CA ASP A 63 -7.67 -1.51 4.66
C ASP A 63 -7.95 -0.17 3.98
N ASP A 64 -7.36 0.89 4.53
CA ASP A 64 -7.38 2.24 3.98
C ASP A 64 -5.94 2.73 3.73
N ALA A 65 -5.76 3.56 2.71
CA ALA A 65 -4.50 4.24 2.46
C ALA A 65 -4.10 5.16 3.63
N ALA A 66 -2.82 5.14 3.99
CA ALA A 66 -2.27 5.97 5.05
C ALA A 66 -1.16 6.88 4.53
N ALA A 67 -1.44 8.18 4.47
CA ALA A 67 -0.39 9.19 4.36
C ALA A 67 0.45 9.18 5.65
N ILE A 68 1.74 8.94 5.52
CA ILE A 68 2.68 8.88 6.65
C ILE A 68 3.82 9.85 6.36
N PRO A 69 3.87 11.01 7.03
CA PRO A 69 4.94 11.97 6.84
C PRO A 69 6.24 11.49 7.49
N GLN A 70 7.38 11.88 6.94
CA GLN A 70 8.69 11.77 7.59
C GLN A 70 9.06 10.34 8.04
N ILE A 71 8.82 9.34 7.18
CA ILE A 71 9.34 8.00 7.39
C ILE A 71 10.83 7.94 7.05
N GLU A 72 11.57 7.16 7.82
CA GLU A 72 12.98 6.83 7.55
C GLU A 72 13.06 5.38 7.09
N VAL A 73 13.70 5.15 5.94
CA VAL A 73 14.00 3.82 5.42
C VAL A 73 15.50 3.62 5.48
N SER A 74 15.91 2.58 6.20
CA SER A 74 17.31 2.19 6.38
C SER A 74 17.46 0.71 6.05
N ALA A 75 18.61 0.32 5.54
CA ALA A 75 18.88 -1.08 5.24
C ALA A 75 20.34 -1.45 5.47
N THR A 76 20.58 -2.74 5.66
CA THR A 76 21.91 -3.34 5.61
C THR A 76 21.95 -4.44 4.55
N SER A 77 23.11 -4.64 3.93
CA SER A 77 23.38 -5.66 2.92
C SER A 77 24.64 -6.42 3.32
N ALA A 78 24.51 -7.70 3.66
CA ALA A 78 25.57 -8.50 4.30
C ALA A 78 26.19 -7.79 5.53
N GLY A 79 25.35 -7.11 6.32
CA GLY A 79 25.77 -6.34 7.49
C GLY A 79 26.32 -4.94 7.20
N ALA A 80 26.64 -4.60 5.94
CA ALA A 80 27.08 -3.26 5.57
C ALA A 80 25.87 -2.31 5.42
N PRO A 81 25.87 -1.11 6.03
CA PRO A 81 24.76 -0.17 5.90
C PRO A 81 24.66 0.39 4.48
N LEU A 82 23.43 0.52 3.99
CA LEU A 82 23.12 1.25 2.77
C LEU A 82 22.84 2.73 3.08
N GLU A 83 22.77 3.56 2.04
CA GLU A 83 22.31 4.94 2.18
C GLU A 83 20.90 4.98 2.79
N ARG A 84 20.67 5.91 3.72
CA ARG A 84 19.35 6.09 4.33
C ARG A 84 18.50 6.99 3.48
N TRP A 85 17.23 6.66 3.37
CA TRP A 85 16.22 7.47 2.71
C TRP A 85 15.25 8.06 3.74
N THR A 86 14.83 9.30 3.54
CA THR A 86 13.80 9.95 4.37
C THR A 86 12.80 10.63 3.46
N GLY A 87 11.52 10.43 3.73
CA GLY A 87 10.47 11.01 2.90
C GLY A 87 9.08 10.81 3.48
N SER A 88 8.06 10.98 2.65
CA SER A 88 6.66 10.87 3.08
C SER A 88 5.90 9.96 2.13
N LEU A 89 4.94 9.22 2.68
CA LEU A 89 3.93 8.51 1.90
C LEU A 89 2.78 9.49 1.61
N ASP A 90 2.36 9.56 0.36
CA ASP A 90 1.36 10.53 -0.06
C ASP A 90 -0.08 10.15 0.38
N LYS A 91 -1.09 10.88 -0.09
CA LYS A 91 -2.50 10.66 0.26
C LYS A 91 -3.04 9.26 -0.12
N ASP A 92 -2.46 8.62 -1.11
CA ASP A 92 -2.77 7.24 -1.53
C ASP A 92 -1.92 6.22 -0.75
N GLY A 93 -1.11 6.69 0.20
CA GLY A 93 -0.25 5.89 1.04
C GLY A 93 1.00 5.37 0.34
N ILE A 94 1.34 5.86 -0.85
CA ILE A 94 2.49 5.34 -1.61
C ILE A 94 3.68 6.29 -1.49
N GLY A 95 4.88 5.71 -1.40
CA GLY A 95 6.16 6.41 -1.49
C GLY A 95 7.22 5.51 -2.12
N GLU A 96 8.25 6.13 -2.70
CA GLU A 96 9.36 5.42 -3.36
C GLU A 96 10.66 5.75 -2.62
N ALA A 97 11.30 4.73 -2.07
CA ALA A 97 12.56 4.82 -1.36
C ALA A 97 13.67 4.21 -2.22
N LEU A 98 14.77 4.96 -2.36
CA LEU A 98 15.96 4.51 -3.06
C LEU A 98 17.14 4.53 -2.08
N LEU A 99 17.75 3.36 -1.88
CA LEU A 99 18.91 3.21 -1.03
C LEU A 99 20.09 2.72 -1.89
N ARG A 100 21.16 3.50 -1.98
CA ARG A 100 22.33 3.15 -2.79
C ARG A 100 23.16 2.05 -2.13
N ALA A 101 23.63 1.13 -2.96
CA ALA A 101 24.44 -0.04 -2.59
C ALA A 101 25.67 -0.14 -3.51
N PRO A 102 26.66 0.76 -3.40
CA PRO A 102 27.79 0.83 -4.35
C PRO A 102 28.63 -0.46 -4.41
N ALA A 103 28.61 -1.29 -3.36
CA ALA A 103 29.30 -2.59 -3.34
C ALA A 103 28.46 -3.76 -3.91
N GLY A 104 27.26 -3.47 -4.42
CA GLY A 104 26.24 -4.43 -4.82
C GLY A 104 25.46 -5.03 -3.65
N LEU A 105 24.18 -5.33 -3.87
CA LEU A 105 23.33 -6.01 -2.89
C LEU A 105 23.78 -7.46 -2.68
N ARG A 106 23.90 -7.86 -1.42
CA ARG A 106 24.30 -9.21 -0.98
C ARG A 106 23.43 -9.65 0.18
N GLU A 107 23.13 -10.94 0.22
CA GLU A 107 22.37 -11.50 1.34
C GLU A 107 23.21 -11.56 2.63
N PRO A 108 22.57 -11.40 3.81
CA PRO A 108 21.18 -10.99 4.01
C PRO A 108 20.98 -9.48 3.76
N VAL A 109 19.82 -9.09 3.21
CA VAL A 109 19.39 -7.68 3.14
C VAL A 109 18.33 -7.43 4.20
N THR A 110 18.62 -6.62 5.21
CA THR A 110 17.66 -6.28 6.27
C THR A 110 17.19 -4.85 6.09
N VAL A 111 15.88 -4.64 5.98
CA VAL A 111 15.25 -3.32 5.83
C VAL A 111 14.49 -2.97 7.10
N ARG A 112 14.67 -1.74 7.57
CA ARG A 112 13.94 -1.12 8.66
C ARG A 112 13.28 0.17 8.20
N ILE A 113 11.97 0.27 8.41
CA ILE A 113 11.17 1.47 8.19
C ILE A 113 10.71 1.99 9.55
N ALA A 114 11.00 3.26 9.84
CA ALA A 114 10.68 3.91 11.11
C ALA A 114 9.88 5.20 10.92
N LEU A 115 9.10 5.55 11.93
CA LEU A 115 8.38 6.83 12.07
C LEU A 115 8.72 7.41 13.44
N GLY A 116 9.53 8.47 13.46
CA GLY A 116 10.11 9.00 14.70
C GLY A 116 10.91 7.92 15.43
N SER A 117 10.58 7.66 16.71
CA SER A 117 11.22 6.60 17.50
C SER A 117 10.60 5.21 17.32
N GLY A 118 9.52 5.08 16.54
CA GLY A 118 8.78 3.83 16.37
C GLY A 118 9.18 3.08 15.10
N THR A 119 9.53 1.79 15.22
CA THR A 119 9.75 0.91 14.05
C THR A 119 8.42 0.49 13.43
N LEU A 120 8.12 0.87 12.20
CA LEU A 120 6.93 0.40 11.49
C LEU A 120 7.12 -1.03 10.95
N LEU A 121 8.32 -1.33 10.44
CA LEU A 121 8.69 -2.63 9.89
C LEU A 121 10.19 -2.87 10.08
N GLU A 122 10.59 -4.10 10.38
CA GLU A 122 11.97 -4.56 10.31
C GLU A 122 11.98 -6.01 9.82
N ARG A 123 12.51 -6.25 8.62
CA ARG A 123 12.49 -7.57 7.97
C ARG A 123 13.70 -7.78 7.07
N GLN A 124 14.13 -9.04 6.99
CA GLN A 124 15.02 -9.49 5.94
C GLN A 124 14.22 -9.62 4.64
N LEU A 125 14.70 -9.02 3.56
CA LEU A 125 14.10 -9.12 2.23
C LEU A 125 14.86 -10.17 1.42
N PRO A 126 14.15 -10.99 0.62
CA PRO A 126 14.81 -11.93 -0.30
C PRO A 126 15.47 -11.17 -1.46
N LEU A 127 16.59 -11.67 -1.96
CA LEU A 127 17.16 -11.21 -3.23
C LEU A 127 16.79 -12.17 -4.35
N LEU A 128 16.35 -11.61 -5.47
CA LEU A 128 16.16 -12.39 -6.69
C LEU A 128 17.52 -12.65 -7.36
N PRO A 129 17.69 -13.77 -8.07
CA PRO A 129 18.90 -14.00 -8.86
C PRO A 129 18.99 -12.97 -10.01
N PRO A 130 20.20 -12.63 -10.48
CA PRO A 130 20.38 -11.88 -11.71
C PRO A 130 19.67 -12.56 -12.88
N LEU A 131 19.06 -11.79 -13.78
CA LEU A 131 18.44 -12.37 -14.97
C LEU A 131 19.52 -12.98 -15.87
N ALA A 132 19.33 -14.22 -16.29
CA ALA A 132 20.05 -14.75 -17.44
C ALA A 132 19.58 -14.00 -18.71
N ALA A 133 20.48 -13.78 -19.67
CA ALA A 133 20.25 -12.94 -20.85
C ALA A 133 19.18 -13.45 -21.85
N ALA A 134 18.30 -14.37 -21.46
CA ALA A 134 17.38 -15.06 -22.37
C ALA A 134 15.98 -15.36 -21.81
N ASP A 135 15.63 -14.94 -20.58
CA ASP A 135 14.28 -15.18 -20.08
C ASP A 135 13.27 -14.29 -20.81
N THR A 136 12.22 -14.89 -21.39
CA THR A 136 11.09 -14.20 -22.01
C THR A 136 10.28 -13.46 -20.95
N SER A 137 10.18 -12.12 -21.05
CA SER A 137 9.34 -11.34 -20.14
C SER A 137 7.86 -11.62 -20.40
N ALA A 138 7.07 -11.68 -19.33
CA ALA A 138 5.61 -11.75 -19.41
C ALA A 138 4.93 -10.37 -19.53
N LEU A 139 5.68 -9.25 -19.52
CA LEU A 139 5.11 -7.91 -19.63
C LEU A 139 4.94 -7.47 -21.10
N PRO A 140 3.80 -6.88 -21.49
CA PRO A 140 3.66 -6.25 -22.80
C PRO A 140 4.73 -5.15 -23.02
N GLY A 141 5.28 -5.08 -24.23
CA GLY A 141 6.32 -4.09 -24.60
C GLY A 141 7.76 -4.49 -24.26
N ALA A 142 7.95 -5.47 -23.38
CA ALA A 142 9.27 -5.99 -23.00
C ALA A 142 9.99 -6.77 -24.12
N ALA A 143 9.21 -7.33 -25.04
CA ALA A 143 9.71 -8.15 -26.13
C ALA A 143 10.09 -7.24 -27.31
N HIS A 144 11.30 -6.68 -27.28
CA HIS A 144 11.81 -5.98 -28.46
C HIS A 144 12.00 -7.01 -29.59
N ALA A 145 11.48 -6.69 -30.78
CA ALA A 145 11.67 -7.47 -32.00
C ALA A 145 11.11 -8.91 -32.03
N THR A 146 10.18 -9.29 -31.14
CA THR A 146 9.42 -10.53 -31.35
C THR A 146 8.43 -10.36 -32.51
N ALA A 147 8.45 -11.30 -33.45
CA ALA A 147 7.51 -11.33 -34.55
C ALA A 147 6.07 -11.33 -34.00
N LEU A 148 5.25 -10.39 -34.49
CA LEU A 148 3.84 -10.35 -34.17
C LEU A 148 3.15 -11.59 -34.78
N PRO A 149 2.20 -12.20 -34.05
CA PRO A 149 1.43 -13.31 -34.58
C PRO A 149 0.58 -12.84 -35.76
N GLY A 150 0.65 -13.59 -36.87
CA GLY A 150 -0.12 -13.32 -38.07
C GLY A 150 0.03 -14.43 -39.11
N ALA A 151 -0.82 -14.41 -40.12
CA ALA A 151 -0.81 -15.36 -41.22
C ALA A 151 -0.05 -14.76 -42.42
N ALA A 152 1.10 -15.34 -42.76
CA ALA A 152 1.90 -14.96 -43.91
C ALA A 152 1.69 -15.92 -45.08
N HIS A 153 1.53 -15.40 -46.31
CA HIS A 153 1.35 -16.21 -47.52
C HIS A 153 2.16 -15.65 -48.69
N GLY A 154 2.54 -16.51 -49.63
CA GLY A 154 3.18 -16.12 -50.90
C GLY A 154 4.67 -16.44 -51.01
N GLU A 155 5.30 -15.85 -52.02
CA GLU A 155 6.73 -16.02 -52.35
C GLU A 155 7.62 -15.07 -51.53
N LEU A 156 7.08 -13.94 -51.07
CA LEU A 156 7.75 -13.06 -50.13
C LEU A 156 7.28 -13.38 -48.70
N ARG A 157 8.23 -13.59 -47.78
CA ARG A 157 7.99 -13.73 -46.36
C ARG A 157 8.03 -12.36 -45.70
N LEU A 158 6.98 -12.04 -44.95
CA LEU A 158 6.88 -10.79 -44.20
C LEU A 158 6.95 -11.12 -42.71
N GLN A 159 7.92 -10.53 -42.00
CA GLN A 159 8.00 -10.57 -40.56
C GLN A 159 7.70 -9.18 -39.99
N VAL A 160 6.66 -9.10 -39.17
CA VAL A 160 6.16 -7.84 -38.62
C VAL A 160 6.52 -7.74 -37.15
N THR A 161 7.04 -6.60 -36.71
CA THR A 161 7.39 -6.35 -35.30
C THR A 161 6.92 -4.96 -34.87
N ALA A 162 6.40 -4.82 -33.66
CA ALA A 162 6.15 -3.50 -33.06
C ALA A 162 7.49 -2.96 -32.54
N ALA A 163 7.85 -1.72 -32.91
CA ALA A 163 9.16 -1.16 -32.57
C ALA A 163 9.41 -1.11 -31.05
N ARG A 164 8.37 -0.98 -30.23
CA ARG A 164 8.45 -0.98 -28.78
C ARG A 164 7.65 -2.11 -28.12
N GLY A 165 7.39 -3.18 -28.88
CA GLY A 165 6.71 -4.41 -28.42
C GLY A 165 5.21 -4.30 -28.15
N ALA A 166 4.67 -3.12 -27.86
CA ALA A 166 3.25 -2.86 -27.64
C ALA A 166 2.82 -1.52 -28.26
N LEU A 167 1.52 -1.32 -28.40
CA LEU A 167 0.92 -0.05 -28.84
C LEU A 167 -0.05 0.46 -27.78
N ALA A 168 -0.19 1.79 -27.66
CA ALA A 168 -1.16 2.43 -26.79
C ALA A 168 -2.07 3.35 -27.61
N ALA A 169 -3.38 3.13 -27.57
CA ALA A 169 -4.32 4.04 -28.23
C ALA A 169 -4.50 5.33 -27.41
N PRO A 170 -4.56 6.53 -28.02
CA PRO A 170 -4.50 6.83 -29.45
C PRO A 170 -3.13 7.39 -29.90
N PHE A 171 -2.03 6.81 -29.43
CA PHE A 171 -0.69 7.35 -29.66
C PHE A 171 0.02 6.68 -30.83
N PRO A 172 0.78 7.44 -31.63
CA PRO A 172 1.50 6.88 -32.77
C PRO A 172 2.65 5.98 -32.32
N GLU A 173 2.82 4.87 -33.02
CA GLU A 173 3.92 3.91 -32.86
C GLU A 173 4.48 3.48 -34.20
N ARG A 174 5.72 3.00 -34.18
CA ARG A 174 6.37 2.43 -35.37
C ARG A 174 6.18 0.91 -35.40
N VAL A 175 5.83 0.39 -36.57
CA VAL A 175 5.82 -1.03 -36.89
C VAL A 175 6.87 -1.28 -37.96
N ARG A 176 7.73 -2.26 -37.74
CA ARG A 176 8.80 -2.65 -38.67
C ARG A 176 8.40 -3.93 -39.40
N VAL A 177 8.68 -3.96 -40.68
CA VAL A 177 8.39 -5.09 -41.57
C VAL A 177 9.69 -5.48 -42.24
N ALA A 178 10.17 -6.70 -42.00
CA ALA A 178 11.24 -7.31 -42.79
C ALA A 178 10.62 -8.16 -43.90
N ILE A 179 11.08 -7.96 -45.12
CA ILE A 179 10.59 -8.62 -46.33
C ILE A 179 11.74 -9.43 -46.94
N GLU A 180 11.57 -10.74 -46.98
CA GLU A 180 12.57 -11.69 -47.47
C GLU A 180 11.95 -12.56 -48.56
N ALA A 181 12.77 -13.02 -49.51
CA ALA A 181 12.37 -14.08 -50.42
C ALA A 181 12.36 -15.45 -49.70
N GLN A 182 11.85 -16.49 -50.35
CA GLN A 182 11.77 -17.84 -49.76
C GLN A 182 13.13 -18.41 -49.33
N ASP A 183 14.21 -18.00 -49.98
CA ASP A 183 15.58 -18.39 -49.68
C ASP A 183 16.22 -17.57 -48.54
N GLY A 184 15.47 -16.64 -47.94
CA GLY A 184 15.92 -15.75 -46.87
C GLY A 184 16.69 -14.52 -47.36
N THR A 185 16.79 -14.29 -48.67
CA THR A 185 17.45 -13.09 -49.19
C THR A 185 16.57 -11.85 -48.97
N PRO A 186 17.13 -10.71 -48.52
CA PRO A 186 16.36 -9.48 -48.36
C PRO A 186 15.77 -8.97 -49.68
N ALA A 187 14.46 -8.70 -49.69
CA ALA A 187 13.75 -8.22 -50.87
C ALA A 187 13.89 -6.70 -51.04
N ALA A 188 15.11 -6.24 -51.32
CA ALA A 188 15.41 -4.81 -51.45
C ALA A 188 14.58 -4.12 -52.55
N GLY A 189 13.98 -2.96 -52.25
CA GLY A 189 13.12 -2.24 -53.19
C GLY A 189 11.72 -2.84 -53.37
N ALA A 190 11.33 -3.84 -52.57
CA ALA A 190 9.96 -4.33 -52.54
C ALA A 190 8.99 -3.19 -52.22
N ARG A 191 7.87 -3.11 -52.95
CA ARG A 191 6.77 -2.20 -52.66
C ARG A 191 5.84 -2.86 -51.66
N LEU A 192 5.68 -2.23 -50.50
CA LEU A 192 4.79 -2.62 -49.43
C LEU A 192 3.53 -1.74 -49.46
N GLU A 193 2.37 -2.36 -49.62
CA GLU A 193 1.06 -1.75 -49.43
C GLU A 193 0.50 -2.19 -48.07
N ALA A 194 0.12 -1.23 -47.24
CA ALA A 194 -0.39 -1.45 -45.89
C ALA A 194 -1.81 -0.89 -45.75
N SER A 195 -2.68 -1.62 -45.06
CA SER A 195 -4.01 -1.17 -44.64
C SER A 195 -4.27 -1.64 -43.22
N ALA A 196 -4.85 -0.78 -42.39
CA ALA A 196 -5.07 -1.06 -40.97
C ALA A 196 -6.49 -0.68 -40.54
N VAL A 197 -7.30 -1.67 -40.19
CA VAL A 197 -8.64 -1.45 -39.65
C VAL A 197 -8.51 -1.08 -38.17
N GLY A 198 -9.16 0.02 -37.76
CA GLY A 198 -9.10 0.51 -36.38
C GLY A 198 -7.87 1.36 -36.07
N ALA A 199 -7.06 1.72 -37.07
CA ALA A 199 -5.90 2.59 -36.90
C ALA A 199 -5.73 3.56 -38.09
N GLU A 200 -4.94 4.59 -37.86
CA GLU A 200 -4.47 5.53 -38.87
C GLU A 200 -3.02 5.20 -39.26
N LEU A 201 -2.74 5.14 -40.56
CA LEU A 201 -1.43 4.89 -41.16
C LEU A 201 -0.86 6.19 -41.72
N GLU A 202 0.36 6.56 -41.30
CA GLU A 202 1.09 7.73 -41.84
C GLU A 202 0.30 9.05 -41.82
N GLY A 203 -0.67 9.20 -40.91
CA GLY A 203 -1.55 10.36 -40.83
C GLY A 203 -2.57 10.47 -41.97
N ARG A 204 -2.88 9.37 -42.67
CA ARG A 204 -3.72 9.34 -43.89
C ARG A 204 -4.93 8.40 -43.79
N GLY A 205 -5.43 8.14 -42.58
CA GLY A 205 -6.53 7.19 -42.35
C GLY A 205 -6.11 5.72 -42.40
N SER A 206 -7.03 4.80 -42.65
CA SER A 206 -6.80 3.34 -42.56
C SER A 206 -6.04 2.71 -43.73
N GLY A 207 -5.58 3.51 -44.70
CA GLY A 207 -4.85 3.06 -45.89
C GLY A 207 -5.67 3.12 -47.20
N PRO A 208 -5.06 2.70 -48.33
CA PRO A 208 -3.74 2.08 -48.43
C PRO A 208 -2.59 3.09 -48.26
N ALA A 209 -1.56 2.71 -47.50
CA ALA A 209 -0.27 3.38 -47.44
C ALA A 209 0.77 2.59 -48.25
N GLN A 210 1.59 3.27 -49.04
CA GLN A 210 2.63 2.64 -49.87
C GLN A 210 4.02 3.05 -49.40
N ILE A 211 4.87 2.06 -49.16
CA ILE A 211 6.24 2.22 -48.66
C ILE A 211 7.16 1.33 -49.51
N THR A 212 8.41 1.73 -49.69
CA THR A 212 9.41 0.90 -50.39
C THR A 212 10.43 0.41 -49.38
N ALA A 213 10.71 -0.90 -49.41
CA ALA A 213 11.70 -1.53 -48.56
C ALA A 213 13.12 -1.08 -48.93
N ASP A 214 13.96 -0.89 -47.92
CA ASP A 214 15.35 -0.47 -48.08
C ASP A 214 16.25 -1.59 -48.65
N ALA A 215 17.57 -1.35 -48.70
CA ALA A 215 18.54 -2.33 -49.17
C ALA A 215 18.61 -3.62 -48.34
N ARG A 216 18.07 -3.62 -47.11
CA ARG A 216 17.98 -4.77 -46.21
C ARG A 216 16.59 -5.40 -46.23
N GLY A 217 15.73 -5.04 -47.19
CA GLY A 217 14.37 -5.54 -47.25
C GLY A 217 13.50 -5.05 -46.08
N ALA A 218 13.91 -4.00 -45.36
CA ALA A 218 13.19 -3.46 -44.23
C ALA A 218 12.31 -2.27 -44.64
N ALA A 219 11.10 -2.22 -44.10
CA ALA A 219 10.20 -1.08 -44.18
C ALA A 219 9.69 -0.71 -42.79
N GLU A 220 9.47 0.58 -42.55
CA GLU A 220 8.93 1.08 -41.29
C GLU A 220 7.67 1.92 -41.59
N LEU A 221 6.61 1.67 -40.82
CA LEU A 221 5.34 2.38 -40.91
C LEU A 221 4.94 2.96 -39.56
N THR A 222 4.46 4.20 -39.56
CA THR A 222 3.87 4.85 -38.39
C THR A 222 2.37 4.56 -38.35
N LEU A 223 1.93 3.99 -37.24
CA LEU A 223 0.55 3.58 -37.01
C LEU A 223 0.04 4.22 -35.72
N LYS A 224 -1.13 4.85 -35.77
CA LYS A 224 -1.84 5.41 -34.62
C LYS A 224 -3.11 4.62 -34.38
N PRO A 225 -3.18 3.77 -33.35
CA PRO A 225 -4.39 3.02 -33.03
C PRO A 225 -5.54 3.98 -32.69
N LEU A 226 -6.71 3.76 -33.26
CA LEU A 226 -7.94 4.49 -32.93
C LEU A 226 -8.94 3.62 -32.16
N ALA A 227 -8.70 2.30 -32.16
CA ALA A 227 -9.48 1.28 -31.44
C ALA A 227 -8.56 0.33 -30.64
N HIS A 228 -9.16 -0.48 -29.77
CA HIS A 228 -8.46 -1.51 -29.01
C HIS A 228 -8.19 -2.79 -29.81
N ALA A 229 -8.96 -3.02 -30.87
CA ALA A 229 -8.73 -4.09 -31.83
C ALA A 229 -8.25 -3.45 -33.14
N VAL A 230 -6.99 -3.70 -33.49
CA VAL A 230 -6.40 -3.22 -34.73
C VAL A 230 -5.93 -4.42 -35.54
N GLU A 231 -6.40 -4.49 -36.78
CA GLU A 231 -6.02 -5.51 -37.76
C GLU A 231 -5.17 -4.84 -38.83
N LEU A 232 -3.99 -5.39 -39.09
CA LEU A 232 -3.05 -4.90 -40.08
C LEU A 232 -2.92 -5.92 -41.20
N THR A 233 -3.16 -5.47 -42.43
CA THR A 233 -2.94 -6.23 -43.65
C THR A 233 -1.80 -5.59 -44.43
N LEU A 234 -0.82 -6.40 -44.80
CA LEU A 234 0.35 -6.01 -45.57
C LEU A 234 0.40 -6.82 -46.86
N ARG A 235 0.76 -6.18 -47.96
CA ARG A 235 1.01 -6.81 -49.25
C ARG A 235 2.34 -6.31 -49.81
N ALA A 236 3.29 -7.20 -49.98
CA ALA A 236 4.57 -6.90 -50.60
C ALA A 236 4.56 -7.38 -52.06
N THR A 237 5.09 -6.55 -52.95
CA THR A 237 5.40 -6.93 -54.34
C THR A 237 6.83 -6.54 -54.64
N HIS A 238 7.63 -7.48 -55.14
CA HIS A 238 8.99 -7.18 -55.56
C HIS A 238 9.00 -7.10 -57.09
N PRO A 239 9.17 -5.90 -57.67
CA PRO A 239 9.43 -5.78 -59.10
C PRO A 239 10.84 -6.32 -59.32
N GLY A 240 10.97 -7.63 -59.44
CA GLY A 240 12.24 -8.27 -59.68
C GLY A 240 12.92 -7.65 -60.91
N SER A 241 14.24 -7.74 -60.98
CA SER A 241 15.03 -7.54 -62.19
C SER A 241 14.74 -8.59 -63.28
N ALA A 242 13.54 -9.20 -63.23
CA ALA A 242 13.17 -10.32 -64.04
C ALA A 242 12.78 -9.84 -65.45
N PRO A 243 13.09 -10.64 -66.50
CA PRO A 243 12.75 -10.30 -67.87
C PRO A 243 11.24 -10.01 -68.03
N PRO A 244 10.85 -9.16 -69.00
CA PRO A 244 9.45 -8.94 -69.33
C PRO A 244 8.70 -10.26 -69.48
N GLY A 245 7.66 -10.48 -68.66
CA GLY A 245 6.85 -11.71 -68.67
C GLY A 245 7.08 -12.67 -67.50
N THR A 246 8.04 -12.40 -66.60
CA THR A 246 8.20 -13.20 -65.38
C THR A 246 7.21 -12.72 -64.29
N ARG A 247 6.63 -13.67 -63.55
CA ARG A 247 5.67 -13.41 -62.46
C ARG A 247 6.33 -12.53 -61.39
N ILE A 248 5.65 -11.45 -61.00
CA ILE A 248 6.07 -10.56 -59.90
C ILE A 248 5.98 -11.34 -58.59
N ALA A 249 7.10 -11.48 -57.88
CA ALA A 249 7.10 -12.11 -56.57
C ALA A 249 6.26 -11.28 -55.60
N SER A 250 5.37 -11.94 -54.87
CA SER A 250 4.44 -11.27 -53.95
C SER A 250 4.26 -12.05 -52.67
N GLY A 251 3.91 -11.34 -51.60
CA GLY A 251 3.59 -11.92 -50.30
C GLY A 251 2.58 -11.08 -49.56
N THR A 252 1.83 -11.71 -48.66
CA THR A 252 0.86 -11.04 -47.80
C THR A 252 1.08 -11.43 -46.35
N TRP A 253 0.72 -10.52 -45.44
CA TRP A 253 0.65 -10.79 -44.02
C TRP A 253 -0.61 -10.16 -43.44
N GLU A 254 -1.31 -10.89 -42.58
CA GLU A 254 -2.48 -10.40 -41.87
C GLU A 254 -2.39 -10.78 -40.39
N GLY A 255 -2.61 -9.82 -39.50
CA GLY A 255 -2.55 -10.08 -38.07
C GLY A 255 -3.10 -8.94 -37.21
N LYS A 256 -3.26 -9.24 -35.92
CA LYS A 256 -3.73 -8.28 -34.91
C LYS A 256 -2.56 -7.61 -34.22
N LEU A 257 -2.67 -6.30 -33.99
CA LEU A 257 -1.63 -5.56 -33.28
C LEU A 257 -1.86 -5.58 -31.76
N PRO A 258 -0.78 -5.63 -30.95
CA PRO A 258 -0.86 -5.68 -29.49
C PRO A 258 -1.16 -4.28 -28.90
N VAL A 259 -2.40 -3.82 -29.06
CA VAL A 259 -2.86 -2.55 -28.47
C VAL A 259 -3.29 -2.78 -27.02
N ILE A 260 -2.71 -2.04 -26.08
CA ILE A 260 -3.04 -2.10 -24.65
C ILE A 260 -4.02 -0.96 -24.31
N PRO A 261 -5.30 -1.26 -24.00
CA PRO A 261 -6.30 -0.24 -23.69
C PRO A 261 -5.94 0.57 -22.45
N GLY A 262 -6.01 1.90 -22.56
CA GLY A 262 -5.81 2.80 -21.42
C GLY A 262 -4.39 2.82 -20.83
N ALA A 263 -3.42 2.21 -21.52
CA ALA A 263 -2.02 2.25 -21.18
C ALA A 263 -1.51 3.70 -21.21
N ILE A 264 -0.59 4.00 -20.29
CA ILE A 264 0.11 5.27 -20.26
C ILE A 264 1.28 5.16 -21.25
N TRP A 265 1.26 6.00 -22.26
CA TRP A 265 2.26 6.02 -23.32
C TRP A 265 3.51 6.77 -22.87
N LEU A 266 4.68 6.21 -23.18
CA LEU A 266 5.95 6.90 -23.06
C LEU A 266 6.26 7.59 -24.40
N ASP A 267 6.20 8.92 -24.45
CA ASP A 267 6.55 9.68 -25.65
C ASP A 267 8.06 9.53 -25.94
N PRO A 268 8.45 8.92 -27.07
CA PRO A 268 9.84 8.67 -27.39
C PRO A 268 10.63 9.97 -27.61
N GLY A 269 9.98 11.07 -28.01
CA GLY A 269 10.67 12.33 -28.29
C GLY A 269 11.33 12.97 -27.06
N GLY A 270 10.95 12.56 -25.84
CA GLY A 270 11.62 13.00 -24.61
C GLY A 270 13.01 12.37 -24.39
N LEU A 271 13.32 11.28 -25.10
CA LEU A 271 14.54 10.50 -24.90
C LEU A 271 15.73 10.99 -25.75
N ASP A 272 15.47 11.78 -26.80
CA ASP A 272 16.47 12.18 -27.80
C ASP A 272 17.34 13.41 -27.41
N GLY A 273 17.22 13.90 -26.16
CA GLY A 273 17.94 15.08 -25.66
C GLY A 273 19.19 14.79 -24.84
N GLU A 274 20.05 15.81 -24.64
CA GLU A 274 21.24 15.72 -23.75
C GLU A 274 20.88 15.30 -22.32
N ARG A 275 19.67 15.65 -21.88
CA ARG A 275 19.06 15.19 -20.63
C ARG A 275 17.77 14.45 -20.95
N PRO A 276 17.80 13.12 -21.07
CA PRO A 276 16.61 12.36 -21.44
C PRO A 276 15.55 12.48 -20.34
N GLU A 277 14.33 12.81 -20.75
CA GLU A 277 13.15 12.91 -19.89
C GLU A 277 12.13 11.86 -20.30
N LEU A 278 11.58 11.15 -19.32
CA LEU A 278 10.42 10.30 -19.56
C LEU A 278 9.18 11.18 -19.58
N ARG A 279 8.62 11.41 -20.77
CA ARG A 279 7.33 12.09 -20.94
C ARG A 279 6.23 11.05 -21.02
N LEU A 280 5.35 11.05 -20.03
CA LEU A 280 4.24 10.11 -19.89
C LEU A 280 2.95 10.78 -20.31
N ILE A 281 2.13 10.10 -21.11
CA ILE A 281 0.84 10.61 -21.57
C ILE A 281 -0.23 9.53 -21.38
N SER A 282 -1.25 9.83 -20.59
CA SER A 282 -2.39 8.95 -20.36
C SER A 282 -3.58 9.37 -21.21
N PRO A 283 -4.24 8.43 -21.90
CA PRO A 283 -5.44 8.71 -22.69
C PRO A 283 -6.69 8.85 -21.83
N THR A 284 -6.62 8.50 -20.54
CA THR A 284 -7.74 8.57 -19.59
C THR A 284 -7.39 9.47 -18.40
N PRO A 285 -8.38 10.08 -17.73
CA PRO A 285 -8.15 10.91 -16.56
C PRO A 285 -7.46 10.14 -15.44
N ARG A 286 -6.21 10.49 -15.17
CA ARG A 286 -5.41 9.92 -14.09
C ARG A 286 -4.61 11.03 -13.41
N PRO A 287 -4.56 11.06 -12.07
CA PRO A 287 -3.78 12.08 -11.36
C PRO A 287 -2.28 11.76 -11.30
N ARG A 288 -1.89 10.52 -11.61
CA ARG A 288 -0.51 10.02 -11.45
C ARG A 288 -0.24 8.78 -12.29
N ALA A 289 1.04 8.55 -12.55
CA ALA A 289 1.60 7.31 -13.08
C ALA A 289 2.64 6.76 -12.09
N TYR A 290 2.72 5.44 -11.98
CA TYR A 290 3.78 4.75 -11.24
C TYR A 290 4.79 4.22 -12.24
N VAL A 291 6.05 4.59 -12.05
CA VAL A 291 7.12 4.20 -12.96
C VAL A 291 8.21 3.46 -12.20
N SER A 292 8.54 2.27 -12.69
CA SER A 292 9.72 1.54 -12.29
C SER A 292 10.71 1.51 -13.46
N ILE A 293 11.93 1.95 -13.21
CA ILE A 293 13.00 1.96 -14.19
C ILE A 293 13.99 0.87 -13.81
N GLY A 294 14.40 0.07 -14.78
CA GLY A 294 15.35 -0.99 -14.53
C GLY A 294 16.09 -1.47 -15.76
N GLY A 295 16.92 -2.48 -15.52
CA GLY A 295 17.74 -3.14 -16.53
C GLY A 295 18.06 -4.56 -16.12
N ALA A 296 19.14 -5.11 -16.66
CA ALA A 296 19.57 -6.49 -16.36
C ALA A 296 19.90 -6.71 -14.87
N ARG A 297 20.30 -5.65 -14.16
CA ARG A 297 20.63 -5.66 -12.73
C ARG A 297 19.43 -5.38 -11.81
N GLY A 298 18.21 -5.46 -12.35
CA GLY A 298 16.97 -5.25 -11.59
C GLY A 298 16.45 -3.82 -11.66
N ARG A 299 15.55 -3.51 -10.71
CA ARG A 299 14.91 -2.19 -10.58
C ARG A 299 15.90 -1.18 -9.99
N ALA A 300 16.27 -0.19 -10.79
CA ALA A 300 17.22 0.86 -10.41
C ALA A 300 16.53 2.06 -9.74
N LEU A 301 15.28 2.36 -10.13
CA LEU A 301 14.51 3.48 -9.60
C LEU A 301 13.02 3.15 -9.59
N GLY A 302 12.32 3.69 -8.58
CA GLY A 302 10.87 3.86 -8.57
C GLY A 302 10.51 5.32 -8.45
N THR A 303 9.46 5.77 -9.12
CA THR A 303 8.96 7.15 -9.00
C THR A 303 7.46 7.24 -9.24
N ILE A 304 6.85 8.26 -8.63
CA ILE A 304 5.44 8.61 -8.82
C ILE A 304 5.42 9.90 -9.63
N VAL A 305 4.88 9.84 -10.85
CA VAL A 305 4.84 10.99 -11.75
C VAL A 305 3.45 11.59 -11.68
N PRO A 306 3.29 12.84 -11.20
CA PRO A 306 2.00 13.52 -11.26
C PRO A 306 1.61 13.76 -12.71
N LEU A 307 0.35 13.50 -13.04
CA LEU A 307 -0.21 13.74 -14.36
C LEU A 307 -1.24 14.87 -14.26
N ALA A 308 -1.14 15.83 -15.17
CA ALA A 308 -2.07 16.94 -15.28
C ALA A 308 -2.73 16.94 -16.66
N ALA A 309 -3.99 17.38 -16.74
CA ALA A 309 -4.66 17.54 -18.01
C ALA A 309 -3.85 18.49 -18.91
N ASP A 310 -3.64 18.09 -20.17
CA ASP A 310 -3.04 18.93 -21.19
C ASP A 310 -4.11 19.59 -22.07
N GLY A 311 -3.69 20.55 -22.90
CA GLY A 311 -4.60 21.26 -23.81
C GLY A 311 -5.20 20.39 -24.91
N ALA A 312 -4.77 19.13 -25.05
CA ALA A 312 -5.27 18.18 -26.04
C ALA A 312 -6.27 17.17 -25.45
N GLY A 313 -6.63 17.30 -24.16
CA GLY A 313 -7.56 16.40 -23.48
C GLY A 313 -6.92 15.12 -22.95
N PHE A 314 -5.60 15.01 -22.96
CA PHE A 314 -4.85 13.93 -22.33
C PHE A 314 -4.33 14.34 -20.96
N PHE A 315 -3.72 13.41 -20.23
CA PHE A 315 -3.08 13.70 -18.94
C PHE A 315 -1.59 13.40 -19.05
N SER A 316 -0.74 14.42 -18.91
CA SER A 316 0.69 14.29 -19.12
C SER A 316 1.51 14.65 -17.88
N GLY A 317 2.69 14.02 -17.79
CA GLY A 317 3.67 14.29 -16.76
C GLY A 317 5.07 13.99 -17.27
N ARG A 318 6.08 14.48 -16.55
CA ARG A 318 7.48 14.32 -16.93
C ARG A 318 8.30 13.92 -15.72
N VAL A 319 9.33 13.11 -15.96
CA VAL A 319 10.37 12.83 -14.97
C VAL A 319 11.73 12.79 -15.65
N THR A 320 12.68 13.52 -15.09
CA THR A 320 14.08 13.47 -15.53
C THR A 320 14.70 12.17 -15.06
N LEU A 321 15.39 11.47 -15.96
CA LEU A 321 16.15 10.28 -15.58
C LEU A 321 17.35 10.71 -14.71
N PRO A 322 17.58 10.08 -13.53
CA PRO A 322 18.79 10.36 -12.78
C PRO A 322 20.02 9.88 -13.55
N ASP A 323 21.17 10.52 -13.33
CA ASP A 323 22.42 10.20 -14.06
C ASP A 323 22.82 8.72 -13.93
N SER A 324 22.51 8.09 -12.78
CA SER A 324 22.71 6.66 -12.52
C SER A 324 21.74 5.73 -13.27
N ALA A 325 20.83 6.29 -14.05
CA ALA A 325 19.88 5.59 -14.90
C ALA A 325 20.00 6.11 -16.35
N ALA A 326 21.20 6.59 -16.72
CA ALA A 326 21.48 7.06 -18.05
C ALA A 326 21.18 5.96 -19.10
N PRO A 327 20.91 6.34 -20.37
CA PRO A 327 20.50 5.45 -21.47
C PRO A 327 21.46 4.30 -21.85
N GLY A 328 22.49 3.99 -21.04
CA GLY A 328 23.31 2.79 -21.16
C GLY A 328 22.98 1.70 -20.13
N GLU A 329 22.34 2.06 -19.01
CA GLU A 329 22.06 1.15 -17.88
C GLU A 329 20.57 0.91 -17.65
N ALA A 330 19.74 1.91 -17.97
CA ALA A 330 18.28 1.81 -17.95
C ALA A 330 17.77 1.29 -19.30
N ASN A 331 17.29 0.04 -19.31
CA ASN A 331 16.78 -0.58 -20.52
C ASN A 331 15.28 -0.33 -20.69
N TRP A 332 14.53 -0.29 -19.59
CA TRP A 332 13.08 -0.23 -19.62
C TRP A 332 12.50 0.69 -18.55
N ALA A 333 11.32 1.22 -18.86
CA ALA A 333 10.41 1.88 -17.92
C ALA A 333 9.09 1.08 -17.88
N VAL A 334 8.81 0.41 -16.77
CA VAL A 334 7.49 -0.15 -16.48
C VAL A 334 6.61 1.00 -16.00
N VAL A 335 5.56 1.28 -16.75
CA VAL A 335 4.61 2.35 -16.47
C VAL A 335 3.26 1.72 -16.16
N ALA A 336 2.72 2.05 -14.99
CA ALA A 336 1.46 1.53 -14.50
C ALA A 336 0.55 2.66 -13.99
N SER A 337 -0.75 2.39 -13.99
CA SER A 337 -1.76 3.25 -13.36
C SER A 337 -2.03 2.90 -11.90
N ASP A 338 -1.63 1.71 -11.46
CA ASP A 338 -1.74 1.23 -10.10
C ASP A 338 -0.36 1.12 -9.45
N PRO A 339 -0.26 1.29 -8.12
CA PRO A 339 1.01 1.23 -7.41
C PRO A 339 1.61 -0.18 -7.32
N TYR A 340 0.95 -1.23 -7.83
CA TYR A 340 1.44 -2.60 -7.70
C TYR A 340 1.95 -3.17 -9.01
N GLU A 341 1.83 -2.42 -10.11
CA GLU A 341 2.20 -2.85 -11.47
C GLU A 341 1.49 -4.16 -11.88
N GLN A 342 0.28 -4.37 -11.39
CA GLN A 342 -0.53 -5.56 -11.67
C GLN A 342 -1.71 -5.29 -12.59
N GLY A 343 -2.06 -4.02 -12.83
CA GLY A 343 -3.17 -3.64 -13.69
C GLY A 343 -2.93 -3.99 -15.16
N ALA A 344 -4.02 -4.26 -15.88
CA ALA A 344 -4.00 -4.60 -17.31
C ALA A 344 -3.38 -3.51 -18.21
N GLY A 345 -3.31 -2.27 -17.73
CA GLY A 345 -2.66 -1.14 -18.41
C GLY A 345 -1.18 -0.98 -18.11
N THR A 346 -0.56 -1.93 -17.39
CA THR A 346 0.88 -1.91 -17.07
C THR A 346 1.69 -2.35 -18.29
N VAL A 347 2.56 -1.46 -18.77
CA VAL A 347 3.37 -1.70 -19.97
C VAL A 347 4.83 -1.40 -19.67
N ALA A 348 5.74 -2.21 -20.21
CA ALA A 348 7.16 -1.92 -20.19
C ALA A 348 7.58 -1.26 -21.50
N TRP A 349 7.99 0.00 -21.43
CA TRP A 349 8.50 0.73 -22.57
C TRP A 349 10.03 0.66 -22.60
N PRO A 350 10.64 0.31 -23.75
CA PRO A 350 12.08 0.40 -23.90
C PRO A 350 12.51 1.87 -23.88
N ILE A 351 13.55 2.17 -23.11
CA ILE A 351 14.18 3.50 -23.04
C ILE A 351 15.28 3.61 -24.12
N THR A 352 15.88 2.47 -24.48
CA THR A 352 17.02 2.41 -25.40
C THR A 352 16.72 1.41 -26.51
N SER A 353 17.32 1.60 -27.69
CA SER A 353 17.23 0.62 -28.78
C SER A 353 17.92 -0.70 -28.44
N ALA A 354 18.89 -0.68 -27.50
CA ALA A 354 19.59 -1.85 -26.98
C ALA A 354 18.82 -2.60 -25.87
N ALA A 355 17.63 -2.15 -25.49
CA ALA A 355 16.81 -2.75 -24.43
C ALA A 355 16.36 -4.20 -24.69
N ALA A 356 16.66 -4.74 -25.87
CA ALA A 356 16.22 -6.04 -26.39
C ALA A 356 16.66 -7.28 -25.58
N SER A 357 17.51 -7.15 -24.56
CA SER A 357 18.11 -8.30 -23.87
C SER A 357 17.69 -8.46 -22.40
N ALA A 358 16.83 -7.59 -21.85
CA ALA A 358 16.48 -7.62 -20.43
C ALA A 358 14.97 -7.62 -20.18
N SER A 359 14.49 -8.66 -19.51
CA SER A 359 13.09 -8.78 -19.14
C SER A 359 12.75 -7.91 -17.92
N PRO A 360 11.80 -6.96 -18.04
CA PRO A 360 11.33 -6.18 -16.91
C PRO A 360 10.71 -7.10 -15.85
N ARG A 361 11.01 -6.77 -14.59
CA ARG A 361 10.45 -7.42 -13.42
C ARG A 361 9.41 -6.51 -12.81
N ARG A 362 8.25 -7.07 -12.48
CA ARG A 362 7.21 -6.37 -11.72
C ARG A 362 7.66 -6.25 -10.27
N VAL A 363 7.14 -5.25 -9.58
CA VAL A 363 7.24 -5.20 -8.12
C VAL A 363 6.37 -6.29 -7.49
N GLU A 364 6.90 -6.95 -6.45
CA GLU A 364 6.22 -7.96 -5.65
C GLU A 364 6.19 -7.56 -4.19
N LEU A 365 5.25 -8.10 -3.41
CA LEU A 365 5.17 -7.87 -1.97
C LEU A 365 6.33 -8.60 -1.28
N LEU A 366 7.28 -7.85 -0.74
CA LEU A 366 8.47 -8.40 -0.07
C LEU A 366 8.25 -8.57 1.43
N ALA A 367 7.48 -7.66 2.05
CA ALA A 367 7.21 -7.69 3.48
C ALA A 367 5.90 -6.97 3.84
N ASP A 368 5.16 -7.54 4.79
CA ASP A 368 3.95 -6.94 5.37
C ASP A 368 4.14 -6.63 6.87
N GLY A 369 4.08 -5.35 7.22
CA GLY A 369 4.16 -4.85 8.59
C GLY A 369 2.82 -4.79 9.32
N MET A 370 1.69 -5.01 8.63
CA MET A 370 0.36 -4.89 9.22
C MET A 370 0.12 -5.83 10.40
N PRO A 371 0.52 -7.13 10.37
CA PRO A 371 0.36 -8.00 11.53
C PRO A 371 1.05 -7.47 12.80
N ALA A 372 2.24 -6.87 12.65
CA ALA A 372 2.97 -6.28 13.77
C ALA A 372 2.34 -4.95 14.25
N ALA A 373 1.80 -4.15 13.34
CA ALA A 373 1.05 -2.94 13.69
C ALA A 373 -0.22 -3.27 14.49
N GLU A 374 -1.00 -4.26 14.05
CA GLU A 374 -2.20 -4.73 14.77
C GLU A 374 -1.85 -5.29 16.15
N ALA A 375 -0.78 -6.09 16.26
CA ALA A 375 -0.35 -6.65 17.54
C ALA A 375 -0.01 -5.55 18.55
N ARG A 376 0.69 -4.49 18.11
CA ARG A 376 1.00 -3.33 18.97
C ARG A 376 -0.23 -2.56 19.39
N GLU A 377 -1.18 -2.38 18.47
CA GLU A 377 -2.44 -1.70 18.74
C GLU A 377 -3.30 -2.49 19.75
N ARG A 378 -3.39 -3.82 19.60
CA ARG A 378 -4.04 -4.71 20.59
C ARG A 378 -3.33 -4.67 21.94
N ALA A 379 -1.99 -4.66 21.95
CA ALA A 379 -1.22 -4.56 23.19
C ALA A 379 -1.49 -3.23 23.91
N ARG A 380 -1.49 -2.10 23.19
CA ARG A 380 -1.84 -0.77 23.70
C ARG A 380 -3.24 -0.75 24.31
N ALA A 381 -4.24 -1.20 23.54
CA ALA A 381 -5.64 -1.23 23.99
C ALA A 381 -5.82 -2.13 25.22
N SER A 382 -5.21 -3.32 25.21
CA SER A 382 -5.29 -4.26 26.34
C SER A 382 -4.62 -3.71 27.61
N HIS A 383 -3.47 -3.03 27.48
CA HIS A 383 -2.79 -2.39 28.61
C HIS A 383 -3.66 -1.27 29.22
N ALA A 384 -4.25 -0.42 28.38
CA ALA A 384 -5.17 0.63 28.83
C ALA A 384 -6.44 0.06 29.51
N ARG A 385 -7.04 -0.99 28.95
CA ARG A 385 -8.19 -1.68 29.56
C ARG A 385 -7.81 -2.26 30.92
N ARG A 386 -6.65 -2.93 31.04
CA ARG A 386 -6.15 -3.45 32.32
C ARG A 386 -5.93 -2.35 33.36
N ALA A 387 -5.34 -1.21 32.96
CA ALA A 387 -5.17 -0.07 33.84
C ALA A 387 -6.53 0.48 34.32
N GLY A 388 -7.51 0.62 33.42
CA GLY A 388 -8.88 1.01 33.76
C GLY A 388 -9.54 0.05 34.75
N LEU A 389 -9.38 -1.26 34.56
CA LEU A 389 -9.89 -2.29 35.49
C LEU A 389 -9.21 -2.20 36.87
N VAL A 390 -7.92 -1.90 36.94
CA VAL A 390 -7.21 -1.69 38.21
C VAL A 390 -7.73 -0.45 38.94
N VAL A 391 -7.97 0.65 38.24
CA VAL A 391 -8.57 1.88 38.82
C VAL A 391 -9.97 1.60 39.35
N LEU A 392 -10.78 0.84 38.60
CA LEU A 392 -12.09 0.36 39.03
C LEU A 392 -12.00 -0.45 40.32
N ALA A 393 -11.15 -1.47 40.34
CA ALA A 393 -10.96 -2.33 41.52
C ALA A 393 -10.51 -1.54 42.75
N ALA A 394 -9.54 -0.63 42.58
CA ALA A 394 -9.06 0.22 43.67
C ALA A 394 -10.16 1.15 44.20
N SER A 395 -10.98 1.72 43.31
CA SER A 395 -12.11 2.57 43.68
C SER A 395 -13.18 1.80 44.46
N ALA A 396 -13.47 0.57 44.06
CA ALA A 396 -14.39 -0.31 44.77
C ALA A 396 -13.88 -0.64 46.18
N VAL A 397 -12.60 -1.00 46.33
CA VAL A 397 -11.98 -1.26 47.64
C VAL A 397 -12.03 -0.03 48.53
N ALA A 398 -11.68 1.15 48.00
CA ALA A 398 -11.75 2.41 48.74
C ALA A 398 -13.18 2.73 49.20
N GLN A 399 -14.18 2.51 48.34
CA GLN A 399 -15.59 2.69 48.69
C GLN A 399 -16.04 1.75 49.81
N VAL A 400 -15.69 0.46 49.74
CA VAL A 400 -16.01 -0.52 50.79
C VAL A 400 -15.36 -0.12 52.13
N LEU A 401 -14.10 0.32 52.12
CA LEU A 401 -13.41 0.79 53.32
C LEU A 401 -14.07 2.04 53.92
N LEU A 402 -14.45 3.01 53.09
CA LEU A 402 -15.16 4.21 53.54
C LEU A 402 -16.54 3.88 54.14
N LEU A 403 -17.28 2.97 53.51
CA LEU A 403 -18.57 2.49 54.04
C LEU A 403 -18.38 1.77 55.38
N ALA A 404 -17.34 0.94 55.52
CA ALA A 404 -17.01 0.26 56.77
C ALA A 404 -16.63 1.25 57.90
N LEU A 405 -15.80 2.25 57.59
CA LEU A 405 -15.43 3.32 58.54
C LEU A 405 -16.65 4.13 58.95
N ARG A 406 -17.50 4.52 57.99
CA ARG A 406 -18.73 5.27 58.24
C ARG A 406 -19.70 4.47 59.10
N SER A 407 -19.87 3.18 58.82
CA SER A 407 -20.65 2.26 59.66
C SER A 407 -20.13 2.23 61.09
N ARG A 408 -18.81 2.10 61.29
CA ARG A 408 -18.20 2.13 62.64
C ARG A 408 -18.45 3.44 63.37
N THR A 409 -18.32 4.59 62.71
CA THR A 409 -18.61 5.90 63.34
C THR A 409 -20.09 6.10 63.65
N ALA A 410 -20.99 5.65 62.75
CA ALA A 410 -22.43 5.70 62.99
C ALA A 410 -22.80 4.83 64.18
N ARG A 411 -22.21 3.63 64.30
CA ARG A 411 -22.37 2.76 65.47
C ARG A 411 -21.94 3.45 66.76
N ARG A 412 -20.73 4.01 66.81
CA ARG A 412 -20.25 4.72 68.01
C ARG A 412 -21.18 5.87 68.42
N ARG A 413 -21.73 6.60 67.45
CA ARG A 413 -22.71 7.66 67.72
C ARG A 413 -24.04 7.10 68.22
N LEU A 414 -24.54 6.03 67.61
CA LEU A 414 -25.76 5.36 68.05
C LEU A 414 -25.61 4.80 69.46
N GLU A 415 -24.50 4.11 69.74
CA GLU A 415 -24.15 3.61 71.08
C GLU A 415 -24.09 4.76 72.09
N ALA A 416 -23.49 5.90 71.73
CA ALA A 416 -23.44 7.08 72.60
C ALA A 416 -24.83 7.70 72.84
N HIS A 417 -25.70 7.79 71.82
CA HIS A 417 -27.07 8.32 71.97
C HIS A 417 -27.94 7.37 72.77
N VAL A 418 -27.85 6.06 72.52
CA VAL A 418 -28.56 5.04 73.30
C VAL A 418 -28.08 5.09 74.74
N ALA A 419 -26.76 5.16 74.99
CA ALA A 419 -26.20 5.28 76.34
C ALA A 419 -26.66 6.56 77.06
N ALA A 420 -26.71 7.71 76.37
CA ALA A 420 -27.20 8.97 76.92
C ALA A 420 -28.72 8.90 77.23
N ALA A 421 -29.53 8.40 76.30
CA ALA A 421 -30.98 8.27 76.46
C ALA A 421 -31.38 7.27 77.55
N SER A 422 -30.60 6.19 77.72
CA SER A 422 -30.82 5.18 78.76
C SER A 422 -30.14 5.51 80.10
N GLY A 423 -29.33 6.57 80.17
CA GLY A 423 -28.61 7.01 81.36
C GLY A 423 -29.15 8.30 81.98
N GLY A 424 -30.20 8.89 81.41
CA GLY A 424 -30.76 10.15 81.90
C GLY A 424 -31.41 10.00 83.27
N GLU A 425 -30.76 10.54 84.31
CA GLU A 425 -31.46 11.18 85.43
C GLU A 425 -32.25 12.36 84.85
N GLY A 426 -33.56 12.20 84.69
CA GLY A 426 -34.40 13.24 84.12
C GLY A 426 -34.49 14.46 85.03
N THR A 427 -33.76 15.54 84.71
CA THR A 427 -34.00 16.88 85.28
C THR A 427 -35.18 17.61 84.64
N GLY A 428 -36.06 16.90 83.92
CA GLY A 428 -37.18 17.49 83.17
C GLY A 428 -38.37 16.55 82.98
N GLY A 429 -39.08 16.21 84.06
CA GLY A 429 -40.55 16.13 84.11
C GLY A 429 -41.36 15.20 83.21
N THR A 430 -40.78 14.31 82.41
CA THR A 430 -41.56 13.28 81.68
C THR A 430 -41.35 11.90 82.30
N ASP A 431 -42.42 11.37 82.91
CA ASP A 431 -42.52 10.09 83.66
C ASP A 431 -42.28 8.83 82.78
N GLY A 432 -41.06 8.65 82.27
CA GLY A 432 -40.60 7.38 81.73
C GLY A 432 -39.71 6.67 82.76
N ALA A 433 -40.15 5.54 83.32
CA ALA A 433 -39.31 4.75 84.19
C ALA A 433 -38.00 4.33 83.46
N PRO A 434 -36.82 4.47 84.08
CA PRO A 434 -35.55 4.10 83.46
C PRO A 434 -35.58 2.62 83.03
N LEU A 435 -35.09 2.34 81.82
CA LEU A 435 -34.97 0.98 81.30
C LEU A 435 -34.17 0.10 82.28
N SER A 436 -34.64 -1.13 82.49
CA SER A 436 -33.93 -2.12 83.31
C SER A 436 -32.52 -2.39 82.72
N ARG A 437 -31.53 -2.73 83.57
CA ARG A 437 -30.17 -3.06 83.11
C ARG A 437 -30.17 -4.19 82.07
N GLU A 438 -31.02 -5.20 82.25
CA GLU A 438 -31.14 -6.32 81.31
C GLU A 438 -31.67 -5.90 79.94
N ASP A 439 -32.67 -5.02 79.88
CA ASP A 439 -33.20 -4.54 78.62
C ASP A 439 -32.21 -3.63 77.90
N ARG A 440 -31.43 -2.84 78.66
CA ARG A 440 -30.34 -2.01 78.13
C ARG A 440 -29.24 -2.86 77.50
N ASP A 441 -28.82 -3.94 78.17
CA ASP A 441 -27.80 -4.85 77.66
C ASP A 441 -28.31 -5.66 76.45
N ARG A 442 -29.59 -6.07 76.43
CA ARG A 442 -30.22 -6.71 75.26
C ARG A 442 -30.30 -5.77 74.06
N LEU A 443 -30.68 -4.51 74.25
CA LEU A 443 -30.71 -3.50 73.19
C LEU A 443 -29.31 -3.25 72.62
N LEU A 444 -28.30 -3.12 73.48
CA LEU A 444 -26.91 -2.96 73.04
C LEU A 444 -26.37 -4.20 72.32
N ALA A 445 -26.78 -5.41 72.75
CA ALA A 445 -26.41 -6.66 72.08
C ALA A 445 -27.09 -6.79 70.68
N ALA A 446 -28.37 -6.43 70.57
CA ALA A 446 -29.11 -6.47 69.30
C ALA A 446 -28.51 -5.50 68.26
N VAL A 447 -28.15 -4.28 68.67
CA VAL A 447 -27.46 -3.29 67.82
C VAL A 447 -26.11 -3.82 67.29
N ARG A 448 -25.48 -4.78 67.98
CA ARG A 448 -24.19 -5.38 67.59
C ARG A 448 -24.31 -6.60 66.67
N ALA A 449 -25.45 -7.30 66.64
CA ALA A 449 -25.57 -8.64 66.05
C ALA A 449 -25.89 -8.68 64.53
N GLU A 450 -26.68 -7.74 63.99
CA GLU A 450 -27.12 -7.78 62.57
C GLU A 450 -26.22 -7.15 61.47
N PRO A 451 -25.09 -6.46 61.73
CA PRO A 451 -24.54 -5.57 60.72
C PRO A 451 -23.44 -6.19 59.83
N LEU A 452 -23.03 -7.44 60.09
CA LEU A 452 -22.08 -8.14 59.21
C LEU A 452 -22.77 -8.62 57.93
N LEU A 453 -23.97 -9.18 58.03
CA LEU A 453 -24.76 -9.66 56.89
C LEU A 453 -25.11 -8.53 55.91
N SER A 454 -25.51 -7.37 56.42
CA SER A 454 -25.80 -6.19 55.59
C SER A 454 -24.54 -5.62 54.95
N ALA A 455 -23.40 -5.59 55.65
CA ALA A 455 -22.13 -5.19 55.06
C ALA A 455 -21.65 -6.16 53.96
N PHE A 456 -21.79 -7.48 54.18
CA PHE A 456 -21.48 -8.50 53.18
C PHE A 456 -22.40 -8.45 51.97
N ALA A 457 -23.70 -8.25 52.16
CA ALA A 457 -24.67 -8.12 51.07
C ALA A 457 -24.37 -6.88 50.20
N LEU A 458 -24.01 -5.75 50.83
CA LEU A 458 -23.66 -4.52 50.11
C LEU A 458 -22.32 -4.65 49.38
N ALA A 459 -21.34 -5.31 49.99
CA ALA A 459 -20.08 -5.64 49.33
C ALA A 459 -20.29 -6.59 48.13
N ALA A 460 -21.17 -7.59 48.27
CA ALA A 460 -21.52 -8.52 47.20
C ALA A 460 -22.23 -7.80 46.04
N LEU A 461 -23.19 -6.91 46.32
CA LEU A 461 -23.88 -6.11 45.31
C LEU A 461 -22.92 -5.19 44.54
N VAL A 462 -22.01 -4.51 45.25
CA VAL A 462 -20.98 -3.68 44.61
C VAL A 462 -20.04 -4.54 43.76
N GLY A 463 -19.58 -5.67 44.29
CA GLY A 463 -18.74 -6.63 43.55
C GLY A 463 -19.42 -7.14 42.28
N LEU A 464 -20.71 -7.48 42.35
CA LEU A 464 -21.49 -7.98 41.22
C LEU A 464 -21.73 -6.90 40.15
N SER A 465 -21.96 -5.65 40.58
CA SER A 465 -22.07 -4.50 39.69
C SER A 465 -20.77 -4.27 38.90
N PHE A 466 -19.62 -4.37 39.58
CA PHE A 466 -18.31 -4.26 38.93
C PHE A 466 -18.02 -5.44 38.00
N ALA A 467 -18.34 -6.66 38.40
CA ALA A 467 -18.17 -7.85 37.57
C ALA A 467 -19.00 -7.76 36.28
N ALA A 468 -20.25 -7.26 36.36
CA ALA A 468 -21.10 -7.05 35.20
C ALA A 468 -20.52 -5.99 34.24
N VAL A 469 -20.00 -4.88 34.76
CA VAL A 469 -19.34 -3.84 33.93
C VAL A 469 -18.06 -4.37 33.29
N ALA A 470 -17.25 -5.13 34.03
CA ALA A 470 -16.04 -5.75 33.51
C ALA A 470 -16.37 -6.76 32.39
N ALA A 471 -17.41 -7.58 32.59
CA ALA A 471 -17.88 -8.53 31.58
C ALA A 471 -18.41 -7.83 30.32
N LEU A 472 -19.17 -6.74 30.46
CA LEU A 472 -19.62 -5.95 29.31
C LEU A 472 -18.46 -5.30 28.55
N ALA A 473 -17.39 -4.93 29.25
CA ALA A 473 -16.20 -4.32 28.66
C ALA A 473 -15.27 -5.33 27.94
N THR A 474 -15.37 -6.63 28.24
CA THR A 474 -14.59 -7.68 27.58
C THR A 474 -15.30 -8.31 26.37
N PHE A 475 -16.62 -8.22 26.26
CA PHE A 475 -17.40 -8.79 25.15
C PHE A 475 -17.57 -7.85 23.93
N ARG A 476 -16.79 -6.77 23.83
CA ARG A 476 -16.69 -5.89 22.65
C ARG A 476 -15.23 -5.71 22.23
#